data_AF-A0A1H7P8P2-F1
#
_entry.id   AF-A0A1H7P8P2-F1
#
_cell.length_a   1.000
_cell.length_b   1.000
_cell.length_c   1.000
_cell.angle_alpha   90.00
_cell.angle_beta   90.00
_cell.angle_gamma   90.00
#
_symmetry.space_group_name_H-M   'P 1'
#
loop_
_entity.id
_entity.type
_entity.pdbx_description
1 polymer ?
#
loop_
_entity_poly.entity_id
_entity_poly.type
_entity_poly.pdbx_seq_one_letter_code
_entity_poly.pdbx_strand_id
1 'polypeptide(L)'
;MRKLFGMIVALSLFFTMSTSAFATIPEEIDLHDHSTEIFNTYSIDSESPEDLPTSFSETLFSSTITPESADSESSLASKFILITIKHDYTYVSSKKEHKHSFNIDAPGTLIKPPVDAIFKITRSDTENGIYTEVDRLKVTDASYIKTYNISIPRATGHYKVVVELTARKANQSVGSPVTGSSQLINKTGNIWIFVHTDSTSGKTLAKPPANYTKGALYTRPSNLNKTYETWYNKTYSAKLDVTDYDVHHIKPLEYGGDNTMGNLIHLNKLMHKGVTAWFAGY
;
A
#
# COMPACT_ATOMS: atom_id res chain seq x y z
N MET A 1 -66.88 35.46 28.68
CA MET A 1 -66.07 36.23 29.65
C MET A 1 -64.64 36.29 29.12
N ARG A 2 -64.27 37.39 28.46
CA ARG A 2 -63.31 38.41 28.93
C ARG A 2 -61.92 37.85 29.34
N LYS A 3 -60.91 38.13 28.48
CA LYS A 3 -59.55 38.65 28.76
C LYS A 3 -58.64 37.73 29.63
N LEU A 4 -57.31 37.61 29.49
CA LEU A 4 -56.25 38.54 29.12
C LEU A 4 -54.91 37.76 29.06
N PHE A 5 -54.07 38.03 28.05
CA PHE A 5 -52.59 38.16 28.05
C PHE A 5 -51.58 37.14 28.66
N GLY A 6 -50.48 36.96 27.89
CA GLY A 6 -49.08 36.88 28.38
C GLY A 6 -48.31 35.66 27.86
N MET A 7 -47.51 35.73 26.77
CA MET A 7 -46.03 35.92 26.77
C MET A 7 -45.29 34.88 27.66
N ILE A 8 -44.24 34.14 27.28
CA ILE A 8 -43.17 34.24 26.27
C ILE A 8 -42.44 32.86 26.23
N VAL A 9 -42.02 32.45 25.02
CA VAL A 9 -40.76 31.79 24.60
C VAL A 9 -39.98 30.91 25.60
N ALA A 10 -39.72 29.65 25.24
CA ALA A 10 -38.36 29.19 24.90
C ALA A 10 -38.35 27.76 24.33
N LEU A 11 -37.68 27.68 23.19
CA LEU A 11 -37.38 26.56 22.32
C LEU A 11 -36.33 25.63 22.98
N SER A 12 -36.50 24.32 22.89
CA SER A 12 -35.38 23.39 22.66
C SER A 12 -35.90 21.98 22.39
N LEU A 13 -35.54 21.47 21.21
CA LEU A 13 -35.83 20.12 20.75
C LEU A 13 -35.13 19.08 21.61
N PHE A 14 -35.89 18.16 22.19
CA PHE A 14 -35.41 16.86 22.64
C PHE A 14 -35.68 15.84 21.53
N PHE A 15 -34.62 15.35 20.88
CA PHE A 15 -34.70 14.10 20.12
C PHE A 15 -34.44 12.94 21.08
N THR A 16 -35.46 12.10 21.21
CA THR A 16 -35.47 10.87 21.98
C THR A 16 -34.59 9.81 21.32
N MET A 17 -33.63 9.26 22.06
CA MET A 17 -33.01 7.97 21.73
C MET A 17 -33.88 6.86 22.34
N SER A 18 -34.47 6.03 21.49
CA SER A 18 -35.10 4.77 21.89
C SER A 18 -34.09 3.63 21.78
N THR A 19 -33.84 3.03 22.93
CA THR A 19 -33.09 1.79 23.18
C THR A 19 -33.71 0.58 22.50
N SER A 20 -32.87 -0.32 21.97
CA SER A 20 -33.22 -1.73 21.80
C SER A 20 -32.04 -2.58 22.29
N ALA A 21 -32.25 -3.26 23.40
CA ALA A 21 -31.37 -4.30 23.93
C ALA A 21 -31.59 -5.60 23.14
N PHE A 22 -30.51 -6.28 22.76
CA PHE A 22 -30.53 -7.70 22.43
C PHE A 22 -29.60 -8.43 23.39
N ALA A 23 -30.12 -9.52 23.96
CA ALA A 23 -29.42 -10.40 24.89
C ALA A 23 -28.36 -11.23 24.16
N THR A 24 -27.15 -11.25 24.70
CA THR A 24 -25.99 -11.98 24.15
C THR A 24 -26.00 -13.42 24.66
N ILE A 25 -26.03 -14.38 23.73
CA ILE A 25 -25.60 -15.78 23.96
C ILE A 25 -24.07 -15.79 23.80
N PRO A 26 -23.29 -16.50 24.63
CA PRO A 26 -21.84 -16.51 24.49
C PRO A 26 -21.47 -17.29 23.23
N GLU A 27 -21.13 -16.57 22.17
CA GLU A 27 -20.58 -17.14 20.95
C GLU A 27 -19.09 -17.41 21.19
N GLU A 28 -18.74 -18.68 20.98
CA GLU A 28 -17.40 -19.22 20.96
C GLU A 28 -16.56 -18.41 19.96
N ILE A 29 -15.48 -17.78 20.44
CA ILE A 29 -14.58 -16.98 19.60
C ILE A 29 -13.87 -17.94 18.64
N ASP A 30 -14.39 -18.06 17.43
CA ASP A 30 -13.68 -18.68 16.32
C ASP A 30 -12.51 -17.77 15.93
N LEU A 31 -11.33 -18.13 16.43
CA LEU A 31 -10.04 -17.52 16.12
C LEU A 31 -9.61 -17.93 14.72
N HIS A 32 -10.21 -17.38 13.67
CA HIS A 32 -9.63 -17.39 12.33
C HIS A 32 -9.95 -16.09 11.58
N ASP A 33 -8.91 -15.53 10.98
CA ASP A 33 -8.90 -14.40 10.04
C ASP A 33 -8.92 -12.99 10.65
N HIS A 34 -7.77 -12.58 11.21
CA HIS A 34 -7.42 -11.16 11.26
C HIS A 34 -7.01 -10.70 9.86
N SER A 35 -7.97 -10.18 9.10
CA SER A 35 -7.69 -9.37 7.92
C SER A 35 -6.81 -8.20 8.34
N THR A 36 -5.52 -8.21 7.98
CA THR A 36 -4.64 -7.05 8.14
C THR A 36 -5.16 -5.92 7.27
N GLU A 37 -5.83 -4.94 7.86
CA GLU A 37 -6.07 -3.65 7.21
C GLU A 37 -4.73 -2.92 7.08
N ILE A 38 -4.22 -2.82 5.86
CA ILE A 38 -3.00 -2.08 5.55
C ILE A 38 -3.39 -0.72 4.99
N PHE A 39 -3.07 0.35 5.72
CA PHE A 39 -3.25 1.72 5.27
C PHE A 39 -1.93 2.27 4.72
N ASN A 40 -1.87 2.47 3.40
CA ASN A 40 -0.74 3.12 2.74
C ASN A 40 -1.04 4.62 2.58
N THR A 41 -0.13 5.46 3.06
CA THR A 41 -0.14 6.90 2.76
C THR A 41 1.03 7.20 1.82
N TYR A 42 0.74 7.86 0.71
CA TYR A 42 1.74 8.28 -0.27
C TYR A 42 1.99 9.78 -0.12
N SER A 43 3.25 10.19 -0.22
CA SER A 43 3.63 11.61 -0.22
C SER A 43 4.29 11.96 -1.54
N ILE A 44 3.91 13.12 -2.08
CA ILE A 44 4.47 13.69 -3.30
C ILE A 44 5.29 14.92 -2.89
N ASP A 45 6.55 15.01 -3.35
CA ASP A 45 7.45 16.11 -3.01
C ASP A 45 7.15 17.41 -3.81
N SER A 46 6.05 17.47 -4.57
CA SER A 46 5.65 18.61 -5.43
C SER A 46 4.19 18.51 -5.93
N GLU A 47 3.59 19.64 -6.29
CA GLU A 47 2.20 19.73 -6.77
C GLU A 47 2.03 19.51 -8.29
N SER A 48 3.09 19.16 -9.04
CA SER A 48 2.96 18.95 -10.48
C SER A 48 2.53 17.53 -10.83
N PRO A 49 1.71 17.34 -11.88
CA PRO A 49 1.27 16.03 -12.35
C PRO A 49 2.39 15.10 -12.87
N GLU A 50 3.61 15.61 -12.98
CA GLU A 50 4.83 14.82 -13.28
C GLU A 50 5.47 14.22 -12.01
N ASP A 51 5.06 14.70 -10.84
CA ASP A 51 5.65 14.32 -9.57
C ASP A 51 4.99 13.05 -9.06
N LEU A 52 5.68 11.95 -9.30
CA LEU A 52 5.29 10.64 -8.82
C LEU A 52 5.71 10.51 -7.36
N PRO A 53 4.93 9.78 -6.53
CA PRO A 53 5.31 9.58 -5.14
C PRO A 53 6.64 8.82 -5.08
N THR A 54 7.59 9.42 -4.37
CA THR A 54 8.94 8.92 -4.07
C THR A 54 9.05 8.35 -2.66
N SER A 55 7.92 8.35 -1.93
CA SER A 55 7.82 7.88 -0.57
C SER A 55 6.43 7.33 -0.25
N PHE A 56 6.37 6.40 0.70
CA PHE A 56 5.13 5.93 1.29
C PHE A 56 5.34 5.56 2.76
N SER A 57 4.24 5.49 3.50
CA SER A 57 4.18 5.02 4.88
C SER A 57 3.08 3.98 5.03
N GLU A 58 3.36 2.90 5.73
CA GLU A 58 2.39 1.88 6.12
C GLU A 58 2.55 1.47 7.58
N THR A 59 1.48 0.97 8.19
CA THR A 59 1.52 0.42 9.55
C THR A 59 1.18 -1.07 9.50
N LEU A 60 2.05 -1.88 10.07
CA LEU A 60 1.89 -3.32 10.22
C LEU A 60 1.54 -3.64 11.67
N PHE A 61 0.79 -4.71 11.88
CA PHE A 61 0.30 -5.12 13.19
C PHE A 61 0.78 -6.53 13.51
N SER A 62 1.43 -6.67 14.66
CA SER A 62 1.74 -7.95 15.28
C SER A 62 1.19 -7.95 16.71
N SER A 63 1.16 -9.10 17.35
CA SER A 63 0.70 -9.22 18.73
C SER A 63 1.65 -10.08 19.53
N THR A 64 1.69 -9.85 20.84
CA THR A 64 2.38 -10.73 21.79
C THR A 64 1.46 -11.02 22.95
N ILE A 65 1.65 -12.20 23.54
CA ILE A 65 0.88 -12.67 24.69
C ILE A 65 1.80 -12.76 25.89
N THR A 66 1.38 -12.12 26.98
CA THR A 66 2.02 -12.25 28.29
C THR A 66 1.09 -12.98 29.25
N PRO A 67 1.53 -14.04 29.93
CA PRO A 67 0.77 -14.63 31.03
C PRO A 67 0.73 -13.62 32.18
N GLU A 68 -0.48 -13.33 32.68
CA GLU A 68 -0.65 -12.57 33.92
C GLU A 68 -0.18 -13.44 35.10
N SER A 69 0.55 -12.86 36.05
CA SER A 69 1.12 -13.60 37.18
C SER A 69 0.01 -14.27 38.00
N ALA A 70 0.21 -15.55 38.31
CA ALA A 70 -0.72 -16.44 39.01
C ALA A 70 -0.84 -16.16 40.52
N ASP A 71 -1.08 -14.90 40.91
CA ASP A 71 -1.28 -14.52 42.32
C ASP A 71 -2.77 -14.42 42.73
N SER A 72 -3.69 -14.86 41.88
CA SER A 72 -5.07 -15.13 42.29
C SER A 72 -5.55 -16.45 41.71
N GLU A 73 -5.97 -17.37 42.57
CA GLU A 73 -6.72 -18.57 42.20
C GLU A 73 -8.00 -18.17 41.44
N SER A 74 -7.90 -17.96 40.13
CA SER A 74 -9.01 -17.90 39.16
C SER A 74 -8.52 -17.22 37.87
N SER A 75 -8.39 -18.03 36.81
CA SER A 75 -8.11 -17.68 35.40
C SER A 75 -6.68 -17.27 35.06
N LEU A 76 -6.05 -18.06 34.18
CA LEU A 76 -4.93 -17.63 33.34
C LEU A 76 -5.46 -16.59 32.34
N ALA A 77 -5.65 -15.35 32.78
CA ALA A 77 -5.91 -14.26 31.86
C ALA A 77 -4.60 -13.95 31.11
N SER A 78 -4.59 -14.20 29.81
CA SER A 78 -3.50 -13.79 28.93
C SER A 78 -3.72 -12.33 28.53
N LYS A 79 -2.73 -11.47 28.77
CA LYS A 79 -2.78 -10.09 28.28
C LYS A 79 -2.23 -10.04 26.87
N PHE A 80 -3.11 -9.71 25.92
CA PHE A 80 -2.74 -9.37 24.55
C PHE A 80 -2.12 -7.98 24.50
N ILE A 81 -0.93 -7.89 23.92
CA ILE A 81 -0.23 -6.63 23.65
C ILE A 81 -0.15 -6.48 22.14
N LEU A 82 -0.76 -5.41 21.62
CA LEU A 82 -0.61 -5.02 20.22
C LEU A 82 0.76 -4.38 20.01
N ILE A 83 1.51 -4.89 19.04
CA ILE A 83 2.74 -4.28 18.56
C ILE A 83 2.46 -3.67 17.19
N THR A 84 2.69 -2.37 17.05
CA THR A 84 2.61 -1.66 15.79
C THR A 84 4.01 -1.50 15.21
N ILE A 85 4.14 -1.67 13.91
CA ILE A 85 5.40 -1.45 13.19
C ILE A 85 5.10 -0.44 12.09
N LYS A 86 5.61 0.78 12.25
CA LYS A 86 5.57 1.79 11.19
C LYS A 86 6.70 1.51 10.21
N HIS A 87 6.37 1.35 8.93
CA HIS A 87 7.31 1.22 7.84
C HIS A 87 7.21 2.43 6.92
N ASP A 88 8.31 3.13 6.73
CA ASP A 88 8.43 4.26 5.81
C ASP A 88 9.45 3.95 4.72
N TYR A 89 9.10 4.24 3.47
CA TYR A 89 10.01 4.20 2.32
C TYR A 89 10.30 5.61 1.81
N THR A 90 11.54 5.87 1.45
CA THR A 90 11.95 7.06 0.69
C THR A 90 13.07 6.75 -0.29
N TYR A 91 13.14 7.49 -1.40
CA TYR A 91 14.29 7.46 -2.30
C TYR A 91 15.33 8.52 -1.92
N VAL A 92 16.59 8.08 -1.77
CA VAL A 92 17.72 8.96 -1.46
C VAL A 92 18.50 9.23 -2.74
N SER A 93 18.10 10.28 -3.47
CA SER A 93 18.64 10.61 -4.80
C SER A 93 20.17 10.84 -4.82
N SER A 94 20.72 11.45 -3.78
CA SER A 94 22.16 11.72 -3.64
C SER A 94 23.00 10.44 -3.52
N LYS A 95 22.41 9.37 -2.97
CA LYS A 95 23.06 8.07 -2.80
C LYS A 95 22.62 7.05 -3.83
N LYS A 96 21.56 7.32 -4.60
CA LYS A 96 20.94 6.40 -5.55
C LYS A 96 20.49 5.10 -4.86
N GLU A 97 19.84 5.26 -3.71
CA GLU A 97 19.42 4.16 -2.83
C GLU A 97 17.93 4.26 -2.50
N HIS A 98 17.33 3.09 -2.30
CA HIS A 98 16.01 2.92 -1.71
C HIS A 98 16.18 2.77 -0.21
N LYS A 99 15.60 3.67 0.59
CA LYS A 99 15.72 3.66 2.05
C LYS A 99 14.40 3.23 2.68
N HIS A 100 14.48 2.21 3.53
CA HIS A 100 13.38 1.71 4.35
C HIS A 100 13.65 2.01 5.82
N SER A 101 12.67 2.53 6.52
CA SER A 101 12.75 2.90 7.92
C SER A 101 11.66 2.17 8.70
N PHE A 102 12.00 1.61 9.85
CA PHE A 102 11.10 0.84 10.70
C PHE A 102 11.08 1.43 12.11
N ASN A 103 9.89 1.54 12.70
CA ASN A 103 9.70 1.95 14.08
C ASN A 103 8.73 0.99 14.75
N ILE A 104 9.15 0.37 15.85
CA ILE A 104 8.29 -0.53 16.63
C ILE A 104 7.67 0.26 17.78
N ASP A 105 6.36 0.17 17.95
CA ASP A 105 5.64 0.68 19.11
C ASP A 105 4.70 -0.38 19.71
N ALA A 106 4.30 -0.18 20.96
CA ALA A 106 3.30 -1.00 21.66
C ALA A 106 2.32 -0.05 22.35
N PRO A 107 1.40 0.58 21.59
CA PRO A 107 0.54 1.63 22.11
C PRO A 107 -0.35 1.09 23.25
N GLY A 108 -0.60 1.95 24.24
CA GLY A 108 -1.46 1.60 25.39
C GLY A 108 -0.82 0.63 26.41
N THR A 109 0.45 0.26 26.24
CA THR A 109 1.14 -0.64 27.16
C THR A 109 2.16 0.11 28.02
N LEU A 110 1.99 0.03 29.35
CA LEU A 110 2.90 0.69 30.31
C LEU A 110 4.30 0.06 30.33
N ILE A 111 4.38 -1.26 30.20
CA ILE A 111 5.63 -2.03 30.19
C ILE A 111 5.77 -2.73 28.85
N LYS A 112 6.67 -2.23 28.00
CA LYS A 112 6.89 -2.78 26.67
C LYS A 112 7.69 -4.09 26.76
N PRO A 113 7.23 -5.20 26.17
CA PRO A 113 7.92 -6.49 26.28
C PRO A 113 9.24 -6.49 25.49
N PRO A 114 10.31 -7.13 25.98
CA PRO A 114 11.56 -7.18 25.24
C PRO A 114 11.43 -8.12 24.04
N VAL A 115 11.75 -7.60 22.85
CA VAL A 115 11.69 -8.33 21.58
C VAL A 115 13.01 -8.21 20.81
N ASP A 116 13.41 -9.29 20.17
CA ASP A 116 14.37 -9.26 19.08
C ASP A 116 13.61 -9.05 17.77
N ALA A 117 14.18 -8.29 16.83
CA ALA A 117 13.55 -7.97 15.56
C ALA A 117 14.45 -8.32 14.37
N ILE A 118 13.85 -8.87 13.33
CA ILE A 118 14.47 -9.06 12.02
C ILE A 118 13.62 -8.33 10.99
N PHE A 119 14.18 -7.28 10.39
CA PHE A 119 13.56 -6.57 9.28
C PHE A 119 14.18 -7.06 7.98
N LYS A 120 13.37 -7.48 7.01
CA LYS A 120 13.82 -7.97 5.70
C LYS A 120 13.21 -7.13 4.60
N ILE A 121 14.03 -6.74 3.63
CA ILE A 121 13.55 -6.20 2.36
C ILE A 121 13.63 -7.31 1.32
N THR A 122 12.52 -7.57 0.66
CA THR A 122 12.42 -8.60 -0.38
C THR A 122 12.01 -7.97 -1.71
N ARG A 123 12.46 -8.55 -2.82
CA ARG A 123 12.18 -8.08 -4.17
C ARG A 123 11.74 -9.23 -5.06
N SER A 124 10.80 -8.96 -5.96
CA SER A 124 10.45 -9.81 -7.09
C SER A 124 10.45 -9.01 -8.40
N ASP A 125 10.58 -9.72 -9.50
CA ASP A 125 10.42 -9.14 -10.83
C ASP A 125 8.94 -8.98 -11.22
N THR A 126 8.01 -9.62 -10.51
CA THR A 126 6.56 -9.50 -10.76
C THR A 126 5.79 -9.40 -9.45
N GLU A 127 4.59 -8.82 -9.48
CA GLU A 127 3.78 -8.59 -8.27
C GLU A 127 3.49 -9.90 -7.50
N ASN A 128 3.17 -10.96 -8.24
CA ASN A 128 2.82 -12.29 -7.70
C ASN A 128 3.96 -13.31 -7.82
N GLY A 129 5.18 -12.86 -8.10
CA GLY A 129 6.34 -13.72 -8.26
C GLY A 129 6.92 -14.21 -6.93
N ILE A 130 8.03 -14.94 -7.03
CA ILE A 130 8.84 -15.31 -5.86
C ILE A 130 9.57 -14.06 -5.38
N TYR A 131 9.42 -13.72 -4.10
CA TYR A 131 10.15 -12.64 -3.45
C TYR A 131 11.41 -13.20 -2.81
N THR A 132 12.56 -12.67 -3.21
CA THR A 132 13.87 -13.01 -2.64
C THR A 132 14.36 -11.89 -1.76
N GLU A 133 15.03 -12.23 -0.67
CA GLU A 133 15.66 -11.25 0.20
C GLU A 133 16.74 -10.45 -0.56
N VAL A 134 16.67 -9.14 -0.45
CA VAL A 134 17.68 -8.20 -0.95
C VAL A 134 18.63 -7.81 0.17
N ASP A 135 18.07 -7.52 1.35
CA ASP A 135 18.85 -7.17 2.54
C ASP A 135 18.06 -7.44 3.82
N ARG A 136 18.76 -7.51 4.95
CA ARG A 136 18.18 -7.70 6.28
C ARG A 136 18.90 -6.91 7.36
N LEU A 137 18.15 -6.52 8.38
CA LEU A 137 18.68 -5.99 9.63
C LEU A 137 18.18 -6.83 10.81
N LYS A 138 19.12 -7.40 11.57
CA LYS A 138 18.83 -8.09 12.84
C LYS A 138 19.14 -7.15 14.01
N VAL A 139 18.19 -7.02 14.92
CA VAL A 139 18.30 -6.17 16.12
C VAL A 139 17.96 -7.02 17.33
N THR A 140 18.93 -7.20 18.21
CA THR A 140 18.68 -7.77 19.54
C THR A 140 18.20 -6.67 20.47
N ASP A 141 17.21 -6.98 21.31
CA ASP A 141 16.63 -6.04 22.28
C ASP A 141 16.15 -4.74 21.61
N ALA A 142 15.27 -4.88 20.62
CA ALA A 142 14.79 -3.76 19.84
C ALA A 142 14.13 -2.71 20.76
N SER A 143 14.69 -1.51 20.74
CA SER A 143 14.15 -0.34 21.41
C SER A 143 12.88 0.10 20.69
N TYR A 144 11.79 0.20 21.43
CA TYR A 144 10.58 0.82 20.95
C TYR A 144 10.83 2.30 20.64
N ILE A 145 10.01 2.88 19.75
CA ILE A 145 10.07 4.28 19.26
C ILE A 145 11.41 4.69 18.61
N LYS A 146 12.38 3.80 18.51
CA LYS A 146 13.62 4.00 17.76
C LYS A 146 13.40 3.66 16.28
N THR A 147 13.98 4.47 15.41
CA THR A 147 14.00 4.21 13.97
C THR A 147 15.19 3.34 13.58
N TYR A 148 14.90 2.25 12.89
CA TYR A 148 15.85 1.33 12.28
C TYR A 148 15.83 1.51 10.76
N ASN A 149 16.99 1.57 10.12
CA ASN A 149 17.06 1.86 8.68
C ASN A 149 17.74 0.72 7.93
N ILE A 150 17.21 0.39 6.75
CA ILE A 150 17.85 -0.46 5.73
C ILE A 150 17.92 0.37 4.45
N SER A 151 19.10 0.48 3.85
CA SER A 151 19.28 1.10 2.53
C SER A 151 19.70 0.02 1.55
N ILE A 152 19.02 -0.09 0.42
CA ILE A 152 19.38 -1.03 -0.65
C ILE A 152 19.75 -0.27 -1.93
N PRO A 153 20.64 -0.82 -2.77
CA PRO A 153 20.95 -0.24 -4.08
C PRO A 153 19.67 -0.08 -4.91
N ARG A 154 19.58 1.02 -5.67
CA ARG A 154 18.43 1.22 -6.57
C ARG A 154 18.33 0.09 -7.60
N ALA A 155 17.13 -0.47 -7.71
CA ALA A 155 16.72 -1.30 -8.81
C ALA A 155 15.21 -1.09 -9.03
N THR A 156 14.73 -1.34 -10.25
CA THR A 156 13.29 -1.49 -10.45
C THR A 156 12.87 -2.82 -9.87
N GLY A 157 11.78 -2.86 -9.11
CA GLY A 157 11.36 -4.07 -8.42
C GLY A 157 9.97 -3.96 -7.80
N HIS A 158 9.34 -5.11 -7.62
CA HIS A 158 8.22 -5.26 -6.70
C HIS A 158 8.81 -5.55 -5.33
N TYR A 159 8.67 -4.63 -4.38
CA TYR A 159 9.26 -4.71 -3.06
C TYR A 159 8.23 -5.03 -1.99
N LYS A 160 8.58 -5.90 -1.05
CA LYS A 160 7.83 -6.18 0.18
C LYS A 160 8.77 -6.16 1.36
N VAL A 161 8.25 -5.76 2.51
CA VAL A 161 8.95 -5.92 3.79
C VAL A 161 8.40 -7.12 4.54
N VAL A 162 9.27 -7.85 5.23
CA VAL A 162 8.89 -8.91 6.17
C VAL A 162 9.54 -8.60 7.50
N VAL A 163 8.74 -8.54 8.56
CA VAL A 163 9.22 -8.27 9.91
C VAL A 163 8.94 -9.47 10.80
N GLU A 164 9.99 -10.01 11.39
CA GLU A 164 9.93 -11.13 12.33
C GLU A 164 10.28 -10.59 13.72
N LEU A 165 9.42 -10.86 14.69
CA LEU A 165 9.63 -10.48 16.08
C LEU A 165 9.71 -11.74 16.93
N THR A 166 10.67 -11.80 17.84
CA THR A 166 10.85 -12.92 18.76
C THR A 166 10.90 -12.41 20.19
N ALA A 167 10.11 -13.01 21.09
CA ALA A 167 10.17 -12.64 22.49
C ALA A 167 11.46 -13.17 23.15
N ARG A 168 12.04 -12.38 24.06
CA ARG A 168 13.28 -12.76 24.76
C ARG A 168 13.04 -13.50 26.07
N LYS A 169 11.84 -13.42 26.63
CA LYS A 169 11.49 -14.08 27.90
C LYS A 169 10.78 -15.40 27.63
N ALA A 170 11.18 -16.45 28.35
CA ALA A 170 10.43 -17.69 28.43
C ALA A 170 9.00 -17.36 28.89
N ASN A 171 8.00 -17.90 28.18
CA ASN A 171 6.56 -17.67 28.36
C ASN A 171 5.96 -16.45 27.65
N GLN A 172 6.71 -15.74 26.80
CA GLN A 172 6.13 -14.77 25.87
C GLN A 172 6.12 -15.35 24.45
N SER A 173 4.96 -15.29 23.79
CA SER A 173 4.83 -15.67 22.37
C SER A 173 4.58 -14.43 21.54
N VAL A 174 5.30 -14.29 20.42
CA VAL A 174 5.02 -13.26 19.42
C VAL A 174 4.32 -13.91 18.23
N GLY A 175 3.41 -13.17 17.60
CA GLY A 175 2.70 -13.61 16.41
C GLY A 175 3.64 -13.92 15.22
N SER A 176 3.05 -14.52 14.19
CA SER A 176 3.74 -14.83 12.93
C SER A 176 4.43 -13.60 12.31
N PRO A 177 5.45 -13.81 11.45
CA PRO A 177 6.03 -12.75 10.65
C PRO A 177 4.96 -11.91 9.95
N VAL A 178 5.09 -10.59 10.04
CA VAL A 178 4.18 -9.67 9.37
C VAL A 178 4.79 -9.23 8.04
N THR A 179 3.97 -9.17 7.00
CA THR A 179 4.41 -8.80 5.65
C THR A 179 3.70 -7.52 5.24
N GLY A 180 4.46 -6.54 4.74
CA GLY A 180 3.92 -5.29 4.21
C GLY A 180 3.39 -5.41 2.79
N SER A 181 2.79 -4.32 2.32
CA SER A 181 2.25 -4.21 0.97
C SER A 181 3.33 -4.39 -0.10
N SER A 182 2.96 -4.95 -1.25
CA SER A 182 3.83 -4.91 -2.43
C SER A 182 3.79 -3.53 -3.07
N GLN A 183 4.95 -2.92 -3.26
CA GLN A 183 5.10 -1.66 -3.99
C GLN A 183 6.01 -1.87 -5.19
N LEU A 184 5.53 -1.49 -6.38
CA LEU A 184 6.36 -1.46 -7.58
C LEU A 184 7.08 -0.12 -7.66
N ILE A 185 8.40 -0.16 -7.56
CA ILE A 185 9.27 1.02 -7.45
C ILE A 185 10.29 0.96 -8.59
N ASN A 186 10.54 2.07 -9.28
CA ASN A 186 11.55 2.15 -10.33
C ASN A 186 12.95 2.52 -9.78
N LYS A 187 13.99 2.57 -10.63
CA LYS A 187 15.36 2.93 -10.21
C LYS A 187 15.48 4.35 -9.68
N THR A 188 14.56 5.25 -10.02
CA THR A 188 14.55 6.64 -9.53
C THR A 188 13.62 6.84 -8.35
N GLY A 189 13.08 5.76 -7.77
CA GLY A 189 12.27 5.81 -6.56
C GLY A 189 10.79 6.09 -6.76
N ASN A 190 10.34 6.26 -8.01
CA ASN A 190 8.93 6.54 -8.27
C ASN A 190 8.10 5.26 -8.06
N ILE A 191 7.00 5.40 -7.33
CA ILE A 191 6.08 4.32 -7.03
C ILE A 191 5.00 4.25 -8.10
N TRP A 192 4.70 3.04 -8.56
CA TRP A 192 3.60 2.80 -9.49
C TRP A 192 2.25 2.93 -8.79
N ILE A 193 1.49 3.97 -9.14
CA ILE A 193 0.16 4.26 -8.59
C ILE A 193 -0.98 4.16 -9.63
N PHE A 194 -0.66 3.75 -10.85
CA PHE A 194 -1.63 3.77 -11.94
C PHE A 194 -2.51 2.54 -11.91
N VAL A 195 -3.82 2.78 -11.95
CA VAL A 195 -4.85 1.76 -12.17
C VAL A 195 -5.76 2.25 -13.27
N HIS A 196 -5.89 1.46 -14.34
CA HIS A 196 -6.76 1.79 -15.44
C HIS A 196 -7.31 0.52 -16.08
N THR A 197 -8.63 0.50 -16.25
CA THR A 197 -9.36 -0.48 -17.05
C THR A 197 -10.29 0.28 -17.95
N ASP A 198 -10.16 0.09 -19.25
CA ASP A 198 -11.16 0.56 -20.19
C ASP A 198 -12.39 -0.35 -20.10
N SER A 199 -13.49 0.22 -19.62
CA SER A 199 -14.77 -0.49 -19.45
C SER A 199 -15.34 -1.08 -20.74
N THR A 200 -15.01 -0.51 -21.91
CA THR A 200 -15.58 -0.95 -23.18
C THR A 200 -14.81 -2.13 -23.77
N SER A 201 -13.46 -2.07 -23.79
CA SER A 201 -12.64 -3.15 -24.33
C SER A 201 -12.18 -4.18 -23.30
N GLY A 202 -12.31 -3.88 -22.01
CA GLY A 202 -11.74 -4.68 -20.92
C GLY A 202 -10.21 -4.61 -20.84
N LYS A 203 -9.55 -3.78 -21.66
CA LYS A 203 -8.09 -3.62 -21.61
C LYS A 203 -7.68 -2.94 -20.31
N THR A 204 -6.64 -3.49 -19.68
CA THR A 204 -6.10 -2.98 -18.41
C THR A 204 -4.67 -2.50 -18.59
N LEU A 205 -4.33 -1.39 -17.93
CA LEU A 205 -2.94 -1.03 -17.70
C LEU A 205 -2.44 -1.80 -16.46
N ALA A 206 -1.86 -2.97 -16.69
CA ALA A 206 -1.30 -3.79 -15.63
C ALA A 206 0.02 -3.19 -15.11
N LYS A 207 0.35 -3.48 -13.84
CA LYS A 207 1.70 -3.21 -13.30
C LYS A 207 2.73 -3.95 -14.17
N PRO A 208 3.74 -3.26 -14.71
CA PRO A 208 4.75 -3.94 -15.51
C PRO A 208 5.61 -4.86 -14.63
N PRO A 209 6.19 -5.93 -15.21
CA PRO A 209 7.29 -6.63 -14.57
C PRO A 209 8.48 -5.68 -14.44
N ALA A 210 9.41 -6.00 -13.55
CA ALA A 210 10.57 -5.19 -13.20
C ALA A 210 11.89 -5.66 -13.88
N ASN A 211 11.78 -6.55 -14.86
CA ASN A 211 12.91 -7.19 -15.54
C ASN A 211 12.91 -6.99 -17.06
N TYR A 212 12.23 -5.98 -17.58
CA TYR A 212 12.31 -5.69 -19.01
C TYR A 212 13.73 -5.28 -19.41
N THR A 213 14.21 -5.91 -20.49
CA THR A 213 15.46 -5.54 -21.13
C THR A 213 15.23 -4.35 -22.05
N LYS A 214 16.11 -3.34 -21.97
CA LYS A 214 16.11 -2.20 -22.87
C LYS A 214 16.59 -2.63 -24.26
N GLY A 215 15.85 -2.25 -25.29
CA GLY A 215 16.10 -2.60 -26.69
C GLY A 215 14.86 -2.42 -27.54
N ALA A 216 14.77 -1.28 -28.23
CA ALA A 216 13.64 -1.01 -29.12
C ALA A 216 13.74 -1.84 -30.40
N LEU A 217 12.67 -2.58 -30.72
CA LEU A 217 12.55 -3.36 -31.95
C LEU A 217 11.74 -2.63 -33.04
N TYR A 218 10.93 -1.64 -32.63
CA TYR A 218 10.01 -0.91 -33.50
C TYR A 218 10.05 0.57 -33.19
N THR A 219 9.72 1.39 -34.18
CA THR A 219 9.51 2.83 -34.03
C THR A 219 8.03 3.15 -33.93
N ARG A 220 7.68 4.22 -33.22
CA ARG A 220 6.29 4.68 -33.09
C ARG A 220 5.82 5.28 -34.42
N PRO A 221 4.73 4.79 -35.04
CA PRO A 221 4.13 5.42 -36.21
C PRO A 221 3.57 6.80 -35.85
N SER A 222 3.78 7.80 -36.71
CA SER A 222 3.28 9.17 -36.49
C SER A 222 1.75 9.26 -36.43
N ASN A 223 1.05 8.32 -37.06
CA ASN A 223 -0.41 8.24 -37.10
C ASN A 223 -1.00 7.22 -36.10
N LEU A 224 -0.25 6.77 -35.08
CA LEU A 224 -0.69 5.70 -34.18
C LEU A 224 -2.03 5.99 -33.52
N ASN A 225 -2.23 7.22 -33.00
CA ASN A 225 -3.47 7.59 -32.31
C ASN A 225 -4.70 7.41 -33.22
N LYS A 226 -4.62 7.89 -34.47
CA LYS A 226 -5.71 7.79 -35.44
C LYS A 226 -5.95 6.35 -35.90
N THR A 227 -4.88 5.57 -36.07
CA THR A 227 -4.98 4.15 -36.43
C THR A 227 -5.66 3.36 -35.31
N TYR A 228 -5.27 3.59 -34.06
CA TYR A 228 -5.88 2.95 -32.89
C TYR A 228 -7.34 3.36 -32.71
N GLU A 229 -7.65 4.66 -32.79
CA GLU A 229 -9.03 5.17 -32.71
C GLU A 229 -9.95 4.49 -33.74
N THR A 230 -9.51 4.44 -35.00
CA THR A 230 -10.28 3.81 -36.09
C THR A 230 -10.53 2.32 -35.80
N TRP A 231 -9.49 1.60 -35.38
CA TRP A 231 -9.60 0.20 -35.01
C TRP A 231 -10.56 0.00 -33.82
N TYR A 232 -10.41 0.82 -32.78
CA TYR A 232 -11.16 0.73 -31.54
C TYR A 232 -12.66 0.99 -31.77
N ASN A 233 -12.99 2.08 -32.46
CA ASN A 233 -14.37 2.45 -32.77
C ASN A 233 -15.07 1.36 -33.58
N LYS A 234 -14.37 0.76 -34.54
CA LYS A 234 -14.88 -0.36 -35.34
C LYS A 234 -15.06 -1.64 -34.52
N THR A 235 -14.10 -1.96 -33.64
CA THR A 235 -14.06 -3.23 -32.92
C THR A 235 -15.14 -3.29 -31.83
N TYR A 236 -15.35 -2.18 -31.12
CA TYR A 236 -16.24 -2.13 -29.96
C TYR A 236 -17.55 -1.37 -30.23
N SER A 237 -17.80 -0.95 -31.47
CA SER A 237 -18.94 -0.08 -31.83
C SER A 237 -19.05 1.15 -30.91
N ALA A 238 -17.88 1.72 -30.59
CA ALA A 238 -17.73 2.83 -29.65
C ALA A 238 -17.23 4.08 -30.37
N LYS A 239 -17.24 5.21 -29.65
CA LYS A 239 -16.59 6.44 -30.10
C LYS A 239 -15.59 6.89 -29.04
N LEU A 240 -14.32 6.56 -29.26
CA LEU A 240 -13.21 7.08 -28.49
C LEU A 240 -13.04 8.57 -28.79
N ASP A 241 -13.15 9.43 -27.78
CA ASP A 241 -12.86 10.86 -27.93
C ASP A 241 -11.35 11.10 -27.83
N VAL A 242 -10.67 11.32 -28.95
CA VAL A 242 -9.21 11.52 -28.98
C VAL A 242 -8.77 12.89 -28.46
N THR A 243 -9.69 13.79 -28.11
CA THR A 243 -9.31 15.08 -27.54
C THR A 243 -8.80 14.96 -26.09
N ASP A 244 -9.27 13.96 -25.35
CA ASP A 244 -8.96 13.78 -23.92
C ASP A 244 -7.92 12.68 -23.63
N TYR A 245 -7.55 11.91 -24.65
CA TYR A 245 -6.73 10.70 -24.48
C TYR A 245 -5.51 10.69 -25.39
N ASP A 246 -4.47 10.00 -24.94
CA ASP A 246 -3.31 9.62 -25.73
C ASP A 246 -3.18 8.09 -25.75
N VAL A 247 -2.68 7.56 -26.87
CA VAL A 247 -2.45 6.12 -27.03
C VAL A 247 -1.09 5.74 -26.46
N HIS A 248 -1.13 4.95 -25.41
CA HIS A 248 0.02 4.39 -24.72
C HIS A 248 0.33 2.96 -25.19
N HIS A 249 1.60 2.59 -25.13
CA HIS A 249 2.05 1.21 -25.28
C HIS A 249 2.08 0.54 -23.90
N ILE A 250 1.28 -0.52 -23.68
CA ILE A 250 1.22 -1.26 -22.40
C ILE A 250 2.61 -1.73 -21.98
N LYS A 251 3.32 -2.38 -22.91
CA LYS A 251 4.77 -2.56 -22.84
C LYS A 251 5.42 -1.50 -23.74
N PRO A 252 6.23 -0.57 -23.23
CA PRO A 252 6.84 0.47 -24.05
C PRO A 252 7.77 -0.08 -25.13
N LEU A 253 7.86 0.62 -26.26
CA LEU A 253 8.73 0.24 -27.39
C LEU A 253 10.20 0.12 -26.96
N GLU A 254 10.68 1.02 -26.10
CA GLU A 254 12.05 1.02 -25.57
C GLU A 254 12.42 -0.28 -24.86
N TYR A 255 11.41 -1.00 -24.35
CA TYR A 255 11.56 -2.26 -23.62
C TYR A 255 11.16 -3.48 -24.45
N GLY A 256 11.07 -3.32 -25.78
CA GLY A 256 10.71 -4.39 -26.72
C GLY A 256 9.20 -4.66 -26.78
N GLY A 257 8.37 -3.65 -26.55
CA GLY A 257 6.97 -3.66 -26.98
C GLY A 257 6.84 -3.41 -28.48
N ASP A 258 5.63 -3.63 -29.02
CA ASP A 258 5.32 -3.46 -30.44
C ASP A 258 4.14 -2.50 -30.69
N ASN A 259 3.79 -2.26 -31.96
CA ASN A 259 2.68 -1.40 -32.34
C ASN A 259 1.36 -2.16 -32.56
N THR A 260 1.24 -3.40 -32.09
CA THR A 260 0.00 -4.18 -32.26
C THR A 260 -1.10 -3.61 -31.38
N MET A 261 -2.36 -3.68 -31.84
CA MET A 261 -3.51 -3.21 -31.06
C MET A 261 -3.63 -3.91 -29.70
N GLY A 262 -3.08 -5.12 -29.56
CA GLY A 262 -2.96 -5.84 -28.30
C GLY A 262 -2.10 -5.08 -27.28
N ASN A 263 -0.98 -4.51 -27.71
CA ASN A 263 -0.05 -3.74 -26.87
C ASN A 263 -0.43 -2.26 -26.70
N LEU A 264 -1.57 -1.82 -27.23
CA LEU A 264 -2.02 -0.42 -27.13
C LEU A 264 -3.20 -0.27 -26.18
N ILE A 265 -3.22 0.85 -25.47
CA ILE A 265 -4.29 1.30 -24.59
C ILE A 265 -4.40 2.82 -24.64
N HIS A 266 -5.61 3.36 -24.63
CA HIS A 266 -5.81 4.80 -24.52
C HIS A 266 -5.84 5.18 -23.03
N LEU A 267 -5.12 6.23 -22.66
CA LEU A 267 -5.11 6.77 -21.30
C LEU A 267 -5.48 8.24 -21.38
N ASN A 268 -6.17 8.77 -20.37
CA ASN A 268 -6.34 10.22 -20.31
C ASN A 268 -4.95 10.87 -20.29
N LYS A 269 -4.84 12.08 -20.85
CA LYS A 269 -3.53 12.73 -21.06
C LYS A 269 -2.70 12.88 -19.79
N LEU A 270 -3.35 13.09 -18.65
CA LEU A 270 -2.68 13.20 -17.35
C LEU A 270 -2.03 11.88 -16.94
N MET A 271 -2.80 10.79 -16.97
CA MET A 271 -2.30 9.45 -16.67
C MET A 271 -1.23 9.01 -17.67
N HIS A 272 -1.40 9.31 -18.95
CA HIS A 272 -0.40 9.03 -19.98
C HIS A 272 0.96 9.65 -19.63
N LYS A 273 0.98 10.92 -19.21
CA LYS A 273 2.19 11.61 -18.77
C LYS A 273 2.80 10.94 -17.54
N GLY A 274 2.00 10.62 -16.53
CA GLY A 274 2.48 9.95 -15.32
C GLY A 274 3.12 8.59 -15.61
N VAL A 275 2.47 7.74 -16.41
CA VAL A 275 3.01 6.42 -16.78
C VAL A 275 4.31 6.57 -17.57
N THR A 276 4.37 7.53 -18.49
CA THR A 276 5.58 7.84 -19.25
C THR A 276 6.72 8.30 -18.33
N ALA A 277 6.44 9.19 -17.36
CA ALA A 277 7.41 9.65 -16.38
C ALA A 277 7.92 8.51 -15.48
N TRP A 278 7.05 7.54 -15.14
CA TRP A 278 7.46 6.37 -14.37
C TRP A 278 8.44 5.49 -15.16
N PHE A 279 8.16 5.25 -16.45
CA PHE A 279 9.06 4.46 -17.30
C PHE A 279 10.40 5.17 -17.60
N ALA A 280 10.47 6.50 -17.50
CA ALA A 280 11.73 7.24 -17.64
C ALA A 280 12.76 6.87 -16.55
N GLY A 281 12.30 6.40 -15.39
CA GLY A 281 13.14 5.93 -14.29
C GLY A 281 13.26 4.41 -14.16
N TYR A 282 12.72 3.64 -15.11
CA TYR A 282 12.71 2.16 -15.09
C TYR A 282 14.10 1.53 -15.27
#